data_AF-A0A3B1IG12-F1
#
_entry.id   AF-A0A3B1IG12-F1
#
_cell.length_a   1.000
_cell.length_b   1.000
_cell.length_c   1.000
_cell.angle_alpha   90.00
_cell.angle_beta   90.00
_cell.angle_gamma   90.00
#
_symmetry.space_group_name_H-M   'P 1'
#
loop_
_entity.id
_entity.type
_entity.pdbx_description
1 polymer ?
#
loop_
_entity_poly.entity_id
_entity_poly.type
_entity_poly.pdbx_seq_one_letter_code
_entity_poly.pdbx_strand_id
1 'polypeptide(L)'
;MLNAASCFRQAAMEITTKYCQKEMEQYGACVASHPSSWQQQCHDLKVQVAQCTSSHPVIRKIRTDCAGEFTEFEKCLRENQASALTCSPHVTRFLACAESVDVKSLGNSLPQPT
;
A
#
# COMPACT_ATOMS: atom_id res chain seq x y z
N MET A 1 -16.24 -10.32 10.01
CA MET A 1 -15.43 -9.70 11.08
C MET A 1 -14.20 -9.05 10.43
N LEU A 2 -14.21 -7.73 10.21
CA LEU A 2 -13.01 -7.02 9.76
C LEU A 2 -12.00 -7.00 10.91
N ASN A 3 -10.77 -7.41 10.66
CA ASN A 3 -9.66 -7.20 11.60
C ASN A 3 -8.88 -5.95 11.16
N ALA A 4 -8.14 -5.32 12.08
CA ALA A 4 -7.35 -4.13 11.72
C ALA A 4 -6.26 -4.39 10.68
N ALA A 5 -5.75 -5.63 10.64
CA ALA A 5 -4.88 -6.07 9.55
C ALA A 5 -5.58 -5.91 8.18
N SER A 6 -6.91 -5.99 8.11
CA SER A 6 -7.68 -5.70 6.88
C SER A 6 -7.73 -4.21 6.56
N CYS A 7 -7.86 -3.32 7.56
CA CYS A 7 -7.85 -1.87 7.33
C CYS A 7 -6.47 -1.40 6.84
N PHE A 8 -5.38 -1.89 7.43
CA PHE A 8 -4.05 -1.58 6.93
C PHE A 8 -3.81 -2.13 5.52
N ARG A 9 -4.28 -3.36 5.24
CA ARG A 9 -4.24 -3.90 3.86
C ARG A 9 -4.99 -3.00 2.88
N GLN A 10 -6.17 -2.48 3.24
CA GLN A 10 -6.92 -1.56 2.39
C GLN A 10 -6.13 -0.28 2.10
N ALA A 11 -5.56 0.37 3.12
CA ALA A 11 -4.74 1.56 2.92
C ALA A 11 -3.50 1.29 2.05
N ALA A 12 -2.80 0.18 2.27
CA ALA A 12 -1.68 -0.23 1.44
C ALA A 12 -2.10 -0.46 -0.02
N MET A 13 -3.28 -1.04 -0.25
CA MET A 13 -3.86 -1.24 -1.57
C MET A 13 -4.26 0.07 -2.24
N GLU A 14 -4.78 1.05 -1.52
CA GLU A 14 -5.10 2.38 -2.05
C GLU A 14 -3.84 3.10 -2.56
N ILE A 15 -2.77 3.12 -1.76
CA ILE A 15 -1.46 3.67 -2.17
C ILE A 15 -0.89 2.90 -3.36
N THR A 16 -0.97 1.57 -3.33
CA THR A 16 -0.46 0.73 -4.42
C THR A 16 -1.26 0.96 -5.70
N THR A 17 -2.58 1.09 -5.63
CA THR A 17 -3.42 1.38 -6.80
C THR A 17 -3.11 2.76 -7.36
N LYS A 18 -2.82 3.75 -6.51
CA LYS A 18 -2.51 5.12 -6.94
C LYS A 18 -1.17 5.23 -7.68
N TYR A 19 -0.13 4.50 -7.24
CA TYR A 19 1.23 4.68 -7.76
C TYR A 19 1.77 3.49 -8.57
N CYS A 20 1.16 2.31 -8.43
CA CYS A 20 1.51 1.07 -9.13
C CYS A 20 0.28 0.50 -9.87
N GLN A 21 -0.57 1.38 -10.40
CA GLN A 21 -1.83 1.01 -11.05
C GLN A 21 -1.61 -0.04 -12.14
N LYS A 22 -0.61 0.18 -12.99
CA LYS A 22 -0.29 -0.70 -14.11
C LYS A 22 0.05 -2.11 -13.65
N GLU A 23 0.96 -2.26 -12.69
CA GLU A 23 1.37 -3.55 -12.15
C GLU A 23 0.17 -4.27 -11.49
N MET A 24 -0.67 -3.52 -10.78
CA MET A 24 -1.88 -4.03 -10.14
C MET A 24 -2.93 -4.54 -11.15
N GLU A 25 -3.19 -3.79 -12.20
CA GLU A 25 -4.15 -4.17 -13.25
C GLU A 25 -3.67 -5.41 -14.01
N GLN A 26 -2.39 -5.46 -14.37
CA GLN A 26 -1.80 -6.62 -15.05
C GLN A 26 -1.88 -7.88 -14.17
N TYR A 27 -1.51 -7.76 -12.89
CA TYR A 27 -1.64 -8.85 -11.94
C TYR A 27 -3.11 -9.29 -11.77
N GLY A 28 -4.03 -8.34 -11.59
CA GLY A 28 -5.46 -8.62 -11.45
C GLY A 28 -6.06 -9.33 -12.67
N ALA A 29 -5.71 -8.90 -13.88
CA ALA A 29 -6.13 -9.54 -15.12
C ALA A 29 -5.58 -10.98 -15.25
N CYS A 30 -4.33 -11.22 -14.83
CA CYS A 30 -3.77 -12.56 -14.80
C CYS A 30 -4.51 -13.48 -13.81
N VAL A 31 -4.82 -12.98 -12.60
CA VAL A 31 -5.55 -13.75 -11.58
C VAL A 31 -6.95 -14.10 -12.08
N ALA A 32 -7.64 -13.14 -12.71
CA ALA A 32 -8.98 -13.36 -13.27
C ALA A 32 -8.99 -14.40 -14.39
N SER A 33 -7.92 -14.48 -15.20
CA SER A 33 -7.79 -15.46 -16.29
C SER A 33 -7.32 -16.86 -15.85
N HIS A 34 -6.69 -16.99 -14.67
CA HIS A 34 -6.13 -18.25 -14.18
C HIS A 34 -6.65 -18.64 -12.77
N PRO A 35 -7.97 -18.73 -12.53
CA PRO A 35 -8.54 -18.82 -11.19
C PRO A 35 -8.07 -20.04 -10.36
N SER A 36 -7.67 -21.13 -11.01
CA SER A 36 -7.20 -22.37 -10.35
C SER A 36 -5.68 -22.49 -10.20
N SER A 37 -4.89 -21.62 -10.84
CA SER A 37 -3.43 -21.76 -10.94
C SER A 37 -2.66 -20.43 -10.92
N TRP A 38 -3.34 -19.33 -10.63
CA TRP A 38 -2.77 -17.98 -10.60
C TRP A 38 -1.55 -17.85 -9.67
N GLN A 39 -1.46 -18.63 -8.57
CA GLN A 39 -0.32 -18.55 -7.66
C GLN A 39 1.01 -18.81 -8.37
N GLN A 40 1.02 -19.74 -9.33
CA GLN A 40 2.18 -20.06 -10.14
C GLN A 40 2.22 -19.21 -11.41
N GLN A 41 1.10 -19.12 -12.13
CA GLN A 41 1.06 -18.46 -13.45
C GLN A 41 1.27 -16.94 -13.38
N CYS A 42 0.86 -16.30 -12.28
CA CYS A 42 0.95 -14.85 -12.09
C CYS A 42 2.07 -14.45 -11.11
N HIS A 43 3.00 -15.37 -10.81
CA HIS A 43 4.07 -15.13 -9.84
C HIS A 43 4.92 -13.91 -10.22
N ASP A 44 5.34 -13.80 -11.48
CA ASP A 44 6.19 -12.71 -11.94
C ASP A 44 5.49 -11.36 -11.82
N LEU A 45 4.19 -11.30 -12.13
CA LEU A 45 3.37 -10.10 -11.98
C LEU A 45 3.21 -9.71 -10.50
N LYS A 46 3.06 -10.69 -9.61
CA LYS A 46 3.07 -10.45 -8.16
C LYS A 46 4.42 -9.87 -7.70
N VAL A 47 5.52 -10.36 -8.25
CA VAL A 47 6.87 -9.82 -7.98
C VAL A 47 7.00 -8.39 -8.50
N GLN A 48 6.45 -8.08 -9.68
CA GLN A 48 6.45 -6.71 -10.22
C GLN A 48 5.67 -5.74 -9.33
N VAL A 49 4.50 -6.12 -8.80
CA VAL A 49 3.77 -5.31 -7.81
C VAL A 49 4.63 -5.08 -6.55
N ALA A 50 5.30 -6.11 -6.05
CA ALA A 50 6.19 -5.98 -4.90
C ALA A 50 7.41 -5.09 -5.18
N GLN A 51 7.98 -5.16 -6.39
CA GLN A 51 9.08 -4.30 -6.82
C GLN A 51 8.63 -2.85 -6.94
N CYS A 52 7.47 -2.57 -7.54
CA CYS A 52 6.95 -1.22 -7.61
C CYS A 52 6.72 -0.64 -6.22
N THR A 53 5.99 -1.34 -5.34
CA THR A 53 5.71 -0.86 -3.97
C THR A 53 6.97 -0.64 -3.12
N SER A 54 8.04 -1.42 -3.33
CA SER A 54 9.29 -1.27 -2.57
C SER A 54 10.24 -0.21 -3.13
N SER A 55 10.24 0.03 -4.44
CA SER A 55 11.20 0.90 -5.13
C SER A 55 10.63 2.25 -5.57
N HIS A 56 9.31 2.38 -5.71
CA HIS A 56 8.67 3.60 -6.21
C HIS A 56 9.00 4.78 -5.29
N PRO A 57 9.60 5.86 -5.80
CA PRO A 57 10.18 6.92 -4.96
C PRO A 57 9.14 7.62 -4.09
N VAL A 58 7.92 7.85 -4.61
CA VAL A 58 6.82 8.41 -3.82
C VAL A 58 6.38 7.47 -2.70
N ILE A 59 6.22 6.16 -2.96
CA ILE A 59 5.85 5.18 -1.93
C ILE A 59 6.95 5.08 -0.86
N ARG A 60 8.23 5.09 -1.26
CA ARG A 60 9.36 5.12 -0.33
C ARG A 60 9.34 6.37 0.55
N LYS A 61 9.00 7.53 -0.02
CA LYS A 61 8.88 8.79 0.72
C LYS A 61 7.71 8.74 1.69
N ILE A 62 6.53 8.28 1.27
CA ILE A 62 5.37 8.07 2.16
C ILE A 62 5.73 7.14 3.33
N ARG A 63 6.38 6.00 3.04
CA ARG A 63 6.78 5.06 4.09
C ARG A 63 7.75 5.68 5.09
N THR A 64 8.59 6.61 4.65
CA THR A 64 9.56 7.30 5.51
C THR A 64 8.87 8.40 6.32
N ASP A 65 8.20 9.32 5.63
CA ASP A 65 7.63 10.54 6.21
C ASP A 65 6.41 10.23 7.10
N CYS A 66 5.64 9.20 6.75
CA CYS A 66 4.44 8.78 7.49
C CYS A 66 4.67 7.56 8.39
N ALA A 67 5.92 7.17 8.64
CA ALA A 67 6.27 6.02 9.49
C ALA A 67 5.70 6.12 10.92
N GLY A 68 5.52 7.34 11.43
CA GLY A 68 4.96 7.59 12.76
C GLY A 68 3.55 7.05 12.94
N GLU A 69 2.65 7.31 11.99
CA GLU A 69 1.27 6.80 12.05
C GLU A 69 1.21 5.29 11.97
N PHE A 70 2.11 4.67 11.20
CA PHE A 70 2.24 3.22 11.16
C PHE A 70 2.74 2.64 12.48
N THR A 71 3.72 3.28 13.11
CA THR A 71 4.25 2.88 14.43
C THR A 71 3.16 2.91 15.51
N GLU A 72 2.34 3.97 15.52
CA GLU A 72 1.23 4.11 16.45
C GLU A 72 0.11 3.09 16.17
N PHE A 73 -0.16 2.79 14.89
CA PHE A 73 -1.06 1.70 14.52
C PHE A 73 -0.59 0.35 15.08
N GLU A 74 0.68 -0.01 14.85
CA GLU A 74 1.24 -1.26 15.36
C GLU A 74 1.23 -1.33 16.89
N LYS A 75 1.53 -0.23 17.57
CA LYS A 75 1.43 -0.12 19.02
C LYS A 75 0.00 -0.38 19.49
N CYS A 76 -0.99 0.29 18.91
CA CYS A 76 -2.39 0.07 19.22
C CYS A 76 -2.79 -1.40 19.03
N LEU A 77 -2.35 -2.06 17.95
CA LEU A 77 -2.65 -3.47 17.71
C LEU A 77 -2.08 -4.40 18.77
N ARG A 78 -0.84 -4.17 19.21
CA ARG A 78 -0.22 -4.97 20.26
C ARG A 78 -1.01 -4.89 21.56
N GLU A 79 -1.53 -3.70 21.88
CA GLU A 79 -2.30 -3.42 23.10
C GLU A 79 -3.78 -3.84 23.00
N ASN A 80 -4.36 -3.89 21.79
CA ASN A 80 -5.80 -4.06 21.56
C ASN A 80 -6.12 -5.23 20.62
N GLN A 81 -5.43 -6.36 20.74
CA GLN A 81 -5.59 -7.50 19.81
C GLN A 81 -7.04 -8.00 19.68
N ALA A 82 -7.79 -8.03 20.78
CA ALA A 82 -9.21 -8.43 20.79
C ALA A 82 -10.16 -7.38 20.20
N SER A 83 -9.70 -6.13 20.09
CA SER A 83 -10.49 -4.96 19.69
C SER A 83 -9.82 -4.19 18.55
N ALA A 84 -9.14 -4.88 17.64
CA ALA A 84 -8.25 -4.27 16.66
C ALA A 84 -8.90 -3.14 15.83
N LEU A 85 -10.21 -3.19 15.59
CA LEU A 85 -10.96 -2.13 14.89
C LEU A 85 -10.82 -0.75 15.54
N THR A 86 -10.56 -0.66 16.85
CA THR A 86 -10.31 0.62 17.54
C THR A 86 -9.04 1.30 17.06
N CYS A 87 -8.15 0.58 16.39
CA CYS A 87 -6.90 1.10 15.82
C CYS A 87 -7.06 1.71 14.42
N SER A 88 -8.25 1.61 13.80
CA SER A 88 -8.52 2.17 12.47
C SER A 88 -8.22 3.68 12.32
N PRO A 89 -8.36 4.56 13.34
CA PRO A 89 -8.00 5.97 13.19
C PRO A 89 -6.53 6.21 12.83
N HIS A 90 -5.62 5.32 13.24
CA HIS A 90 -4.20 5.42 12.85
C HIS A 90 -4.01 5.16 11.35
N VAL A 91 -4.83 4.29 10.76
CA VAL A 91 -4.83 4.04 9.31
C VAL A 91 -5.33 5.27 8.55
N THR A 92 -6.40 5.92 9.04
CA THR A 92 -6.91 7.16 8.45
C THR A 92 -5.87 8.28 8.50
N ARG A 93 -5.16 8.45 9.62
CA ARG A 93 -4.08 9.44 9.72
C ARG A 93 -2.89 9.11 8.83
N PHE A 94 -2.54 7.83 8.68
CA PHE A 94 -1.52 7.41 7.73
C PHE A 94 -1.88 7.81 6.28
N LEU A 95 -3.13 7.58 5.87
CA LEU A 95 -3.61 8.00 4.54
C LEU A 95 -3.61 9.52 4.37
N ALA A 96 -4.08 10.27 5.37
CA ALA A 96 -4.03 11.73 5.35
C ALA A 96 -2.59 12.26 5.26
N CYS A 97 -1.65 11.64 5.99
CA CYS A 97 -0.23 11.95 5.85
C CYS A 97 0.25 11.68 4.42
N ALA A 98 -0.06 10.51 3.85
CA ALA A 98 0.35 10.12 2.51
C ALA A 98 -0.18 11.08 1.42
N GLU A 99 -1.34 11.69 1.61
CA GLU A 99 -1.88 12.73 0.74
C GLU A 99 -1.13 14.06 0.86
N SER A 100 -0.57 14.36 2.03
CA SER A 100 0.16 15.60 2.31
C SER A 100 1.65 15.55 1.98
N VAL A 101 2.21 14.36 1.71
CA VAL A 101 3.63 14.21 1.36
C VAL A 101 3.95 15.06 0.15
N ASP A 102 4.88 16.00 0.32
CA ASP A 102 5.33 16.86 -0.78
C ASP A 102 6.16 16.06 -1.78
N VAL A 103 5.50 15.69 -2.87
CA VAL A 103 6.11 15.01 -4.02
C VAL A 103 6.79 15.99 -4.98
N LYS A 104 6.65 17.31 -4.80
CA LYS A 104 7.30 18.30 -5.68
C LYS A 104 8.82 18.27 -5.53
N SER A 105 9.35 17.93 -4.35
CA SER A 105 10.79 17.70 -4.17
C SER A 105 11.34 16.50 -4.97
N LEU A 106 10.47 15.59 -5.44
CA LEU A 106 10.82 14.48 -6.34
C LEU A 106 10.68 14.86 -7.82
N GLY A 107 10.07 16.02 -8.12
CA GLY A 107 9.71 16.49 -9.47
C GLY A 107 10.90 16.87 -10.35
N ASN A 108 12.11 16.99 -9.80
CA ASN A 108 13.33 17.12 -10.60
C ASN A 108 13.82 15.77 -11.17
N SER A 109 13.14 14.65 -10.90
CA SER A 109 13.61 13.31 -11.30
C SER A 109 12.51 12.31 -11.70
N LEU A 110 11.25 12.73 -11.80
CA LEU A 110 10.14 11.86 -12.20
C LEU A 110 9.58 12.29 -13.56
N PRO A 111 9.40 11.37 -14.53
CA PRO A 111 8.66 11.67 -15.74
C PRO A 111 7.25 12.09 -15.37
N GLN A 112 6.85 13.26 -15.87
CA GLN A 112 5.50 13.77 -15.71
C GLN A 112 4.51 12.83 -16.43
N PRO A 113 3.37 12.46 -15.81
CA PRO A 113 2.35 11.69 -16.50
C PRO A 113 1.79 12.52 -17.67
N THR A 114 1.86 11.97 -18.89
CA THR A 114 1.10 12.42 -20.06
C THR A 114 -0.38 12.10 -19.92
#